data_AF-A0A0B7NBY1-F1
#
_entry.id   AF-A0A0B7NBY1-F1
#
_cell.length_a   1.000
_cell.length_b   1.000
_cell.length_c   1.000
_cell.angle_alpha   90.00
_cell.angle_beta   90.00
_cell.angle_gamma   90.00
#
_symmetry.space_group_name_H-M   'P 1'
#
loop_
_entity.id
_entity.type
_entity.pdbx_description
1 polymer ?
#
loop_
_entity_poly.entity_id
_entity_poly.type
_entity_poly.pdbx_seq_one_letter_code
_entity_poly.pdbx_strand_id
1 'polypeptide(L)'
;MSRHRAVRNLNIDDILDEDDYEEFDQDQIDETEMSNEDLDKLDDGLAHVYSVIGDDTILTAREIKEALWYYYFDREEAVNWALGNAHSL
;
A
#
# COMPACT_ATOMS: atom_id res chain seq x y z
N MET A 1 19.85 11.39 -21.55
CA MET A 1 20.74 10.51 -20.76
C MET A 1 20.48 10.76 -19.28
N SER A 2 20.43 9.67 -18.54
CA SER A 2 19.88 9.45 -17.20
C SER A 2 20.44 10.36 -16.10
N ARG A 3 19.56 10.87 -15.21
CA ARG A 3 19.95 11.37 -13.89
C ARG A 3 19.70 10.28 -12.87
N HIS A 4 20.59 9.30 -12.87
CA HIS A 4 20.70 8.29 -11.83
C HIS A 4 21.50 8.89 -10.67
N ARG A 5 20.87 9.13 -9.52
CA ARG A 5 21.46 9.33 -8.17
C ARG A 5 20.30 9.69 -7.21
N ALA A 6 20.12 9.10 -6.04
CA ALA A 6 21.00 8.31 -5.21
C ALA A 6 20.18 7.36 -4.32
N VAL A 7 20.72 6.16 -4.13
CA VAL A 7 20.26 5.13 -3.19
C VAL A 7 20.17 5.74 -1.78
N ARG A 8 18.96 5.77 -1.21
CA ARG A 8 18.77 5.97 0.22
C ARG A 8 18.85 4.60 0.87
N ASN A 9 19.67 4.45 1.90
CA ASN A 9 19.68 3.28 2.77
C ASN A 9 18.28 3.10 3.36
N LEU A 10 17.46 2.26 2.76
CA LEU A 10 16.33 1.63 3.42
C LEU A 10 16.94 0.49 4.25
N ASN A 11 16.71 0.49 5.56
CA ASN A 11 17.04 -0.65 6.40
C ASN A 11 16.18 -1.82 5.92
N ILE A 12 16.84 -2.81 5.31
CA ILE A 12 16.23 -4.04 4.76
C ILE A 12 15.89 -5.05 5.88
N ASP A 13 16.09 -4.70 7.14
CA ASP A 13 15.82 -5.61 8.27
C ASP A 13 14.32 -5.71 8.64
N ASP A 14 13.46 -4.81 8.14
CA ASP A 14 12.00 -4.85 8.35
C ASP A 14 11.24 -5.56 7.20
N ILE A 15 11.96 -6.08 6.20
CA ILE A 15 11.37 -6.75 5.02
C ILE A 15 11.28 -8.27 5.24
N LEU A 16 11.82 -8.78 6.36
CA LEU A 16 11.94 -10.22 6.66
C LEU A 16 10.89 -10.72 7.67
N ASP A 17 9.67 -10.21 7.62
CA ASP A 17 8.50 -10.96 8.12
C ASP A 17 7.67 -11.43 6.91
N GLU A 18 8.40 -12.09 6.01
CA GLU A 18 7.97 -12.82 4.82
C GLU A 18 7.31 -14.13 5.30
N ASP A 19 6.08 -14.06 5.82
CA ASP A 19 5.40 -15.25 6.34
C ASP A 19 3.97 -15.48 5.81
N ASP A 20 3.57 -14.85 4.69
CA ASP A 20 2.35 -15.26 4.01
C ASP A 20 2.58 -15.62 2.54
N TYR A 21 2.64 -16.94 2.35
CA TYR A 21 2.59 -17.67 1.10
C TYR A 21 1.70 -16.99 0.06
N GLU A 22 2.32 -16.58 -1.05
CA GLU A 22 1.69 -16.07 -2.26
C GLU A 22 0.69 -17.09 -2.84
N GLU A 23 -0.59 -16.96 -2.45
CA GLU A 23 -1.68 -17.29 -3.35
C GLU A 23 -1.62 -16.24 -4.46
N PHE A 24 -1.22 -16.65 -5.66
CA PHE A 24 -1.13 -15.83 -6.86
C PHE A 24 -2.54 -15.34 -7.26
N ASP A 25 -3.06 -14.38 -6.51
CA ASP A 25 -4.36 -13.79 -6.76
C ASP A 25 -4.22 -12.91 -8.00
N GLN A 26 -4.91 -13.31 -9.07
CA GLN A 26 -4.78 -12.72 -10.41
C GLN A 26 -5.30 -11.28 -10.50
N ASP A 27 -5.88 -10.78 -9.41
CA ASP A 27 -6.50 -9.45 -9.28
C ASP A 27 -5.62 -8.46 -8.48
N GLN A 28 -4.38 -8.82 -8.16
CA GLN A 28 -3.44 -7.93 -7.48
C GLN A 28 -2.98 -6.78 -8.38
N ILE A 29 -2.74 -5.62 -7.79
CA ILE A 29 -2.18 -4.46 -8.50
C ILE A 29 -0.70 -4.70 -8.82
N ASP A 30 -0.34 -4.63 -10.10
CA ASP A 30 1.06 -4.66 -10.52
C ASP A 30 1.65 -3.24 -10.54
N GLU A 31 2.28 -2.86 -9.43
CA GLU A 31 2.95 -1.56 -9.29
C GLU A 31 4.06 -1.34 -10.33
N THR A 32 4.60 -2.39 -10.96
CA THR A 32 5.67 -2.26 -11.96
C THR A 32 5.19 -1.69 -13.30
N GLU A 33 3.90 -1.83 -13.59
CA GLU A 33 3.27 -1.31 -14.80
C GLU A 33 2.60 0.07 -14.57
N MET A 34 2.65 0.58 -13.33
CA MET A 34 2.05 1.86 -12.95
C MET A 34 2.93 3.06 -13.29
N SER A 35 2.30 4.21 -13.49
CA SER A 35 3.03 5.47 -13.66
C SER A 35 3.61 5.94 -12.32
N ASN A 36 4.71 6.69 -12.36
CA ASN A 36 5.27 7.29 -11.13
C ASN A 36 4.27 8.19 -10.40
N GLU A 37 3.37 8.87 -11.12
CA GLU A 37 2.35 9.72 -10.50
C GLU A 37 1.33 8.88 -9.72
N ASP A 38 0.97 7.71 -10.24
CA ASP A 38 0.02 6.83 -9.57
C ASP A 38 0.66 6.13 -8.37
N LEU A 39 1.94 5.78 -8.47
CA LEU A 39 2.72 5.28 -7.33
C LEU A 39 2.80 6.33 -6.21
N ASP A 40 3.07 7.60 -6.55
CA ASP A 40 3.07 8.70 -5.58
C ASP A 40 1.69 8.87 -4.90
N LYS A 41 0.59 8.67 -5.64
CA LYS A 41 -0.78 8.71 -5.07
C LYS A 41 -1.06 7.53 -4.15
N LEU A 42 -0.58 6.33 -4.48
CA LEU A 42 -0.69 5.16 -3.62
C LEU A 42 0.05 5.37 -2.31
N ASP A 43 1.27 5.88 -2.36
CA ASP A 43 2.09 6.11 -1.16
C ASP A 43 1.52 7.23 -0.27
N ASP A 44 1.03 8.34 -0.86
CA ASP A 44 0.35 9.42 -0.10
C ASP A 44 -0.97 8.92 0.52
N GLY A 45 -1.75 8.17 -0.25
CA GLY A 45 -3.00 7.58 0.22
C GLY A 45 -2.78 6.59 1.36
N LEU A 46 -1.79 5.72 1.23
CA LEU A 46 -1.44 4.73 2.26
C LEU A 46 -1.04 5.41 3.57
N ALA A 47 -0.16 6.41 3.50
CA ALA A 47 0.26 7.18 4.67
C ALA A 47 -0.94 7.89 5.33
N HIS A 48 -1.86 8.41 4.53
CA HIS A 48 -3.08 9.02 5.04
C HIS A 48 -3.97 8.01 5.76
N VAL A 49 -4.23 6.84 5.17
CA VAL A 49 -5.06 5.79 5.78
C VAL A 49 -4.47 5.36 7.12
N TYR A 50 -3.17 5.05 7.16
CA TYR A 50 -2.47 4.70 8.40
C TYR A 50 -2.55 5.80 9.47
N SER A 51 -2.45 7.07 9.07
CA SER A 51 -2.59 8.19 10.02
C SER A 51 -3.98 8.27 10.68
N VAL A 52 -5.01 7.70 10.04
CA VAL A 52 -6.40 7.72 10.52
C VAL A 52 -6.74 6.45 11.31
N ILE A 53 -6.40 5.26 10.78
CA ILE A 53 -6.76 3.98 11.39
C ILE A 53 -5.74 3.51 12.44
N GLY A 54 -4.53 4.05 12.39
CA GLY A 54 -3.38 3.64 13.19
C GLY A 54 -2.54 2.55 12.53
N ASP A 55 -1.25 2.54 12.84
CA ASP A 55 -0.29 1.57 12.32
C ASP A 55 -0.44 0.16 12.95
N ASP A 56 -1.23 0.04 14.03
CA ASP A 56 -1.55 -1.21 14.74
C ASP A 56 -2.78 -1.90 14.13
N THR A 57 -2.81 -2.01 12.80
CA THR A 57 -3.90 -2.64 12.04
C THR A 57 -3.49 -4.01 11.54
N ILE A 58 -4.46 -4.91 11.38
CA ILE A 58 -4.25 -6.22 10.74
C ILE A 58 -4.06 -6.12 9.22
N LEU A 59 -4.37 -4.95 8.64
CA LEU A 59 -4.31 -4.73 7.19
C LEU A 59 -2.89 -4.46 6.72
N THR A 60 -2.50 -5.15 5.66
CA THR A 60 -1.22 -4.95 4.99
C THR A 60 -1.23 -3.67 4.14
N ALA A 61 -0.05 -3.12 3.88
CA ALA A 61 0.10 -1.98 2.99
C ALA A 61 -0.44 -2.27 1.58
N ARG A 62 -0.28 -3.51 1.11
CA ARG A 62 -0.78 -3.97 -0.19
C ARG A 62 -2.30 -3.89 -0.25
N GLU A 63 -3.01 -4.44 0.73
CA GLU A 63 -4.49 -4.41 0.76
C GLU A 63 -5.04 -2.98 0.79
N ILE A 64 -4.40 -2.07 1.53
CA ILE A 64 -4.80 -0.67 1.57
C ILE A 64 -4.53 0.01 0.20
N LYS A 65 -3.41 -0.29 -0.45
CA LYS A 65 -3.10 0.21 -1.80
C LYS A 65 -4.05 -0.35 -2.86
N GLU A 66 -4.45 -1.61 -2.77
CA GLU A 66 -5.48 -2.22 -3.63
C GLU A 66 -6.83 -1.52 -3.46
N ALA A 67 -7.23 -1.23 -2.22
CA ALA A 67 -8.43 -0.45 -1.95
C ALA A 67 -8.33 0.97 -2.55
N LEU A 68 -7.19 1.66 -2.36
CA LEU A 68 -6.95 2.97 -2.96
C LEU A 68 -7.06 2.92 -4.49
N TRP A 69 -6.48 1.91 -5.12
CA TRP A 69 -6.57 1.71 -6.57
C TRP A 69 -8.02 1.48 -7.02
N TYR A 70 -8.75 0.60 -6.32
CA TYR A 70 -10.16 0.30 -6.59
C TYR A 70 -11.05 1.55 -6.49
N TYR A 71 -10.79 2.41 -5.51
CA TYR A 71 -11.52 3.66 -5.29
C TYR A 71 -10.92 4.87 -6.03
N TYR A 72 -10.09 4.66 -7.06
CA TYR A 72 -9.48 5.74 -7.85
C TYR A 72 -8.75 6.80 -7.00
N PHE A 73 -8.03 6.33 -5.99
CA PHE A 73 -7.28 7.11 -4.99
C PHE A 73 -8.16 7.97 -4.07
N ASP A 74 -9.46 7.66 -3.96
CA ASP A 74 -10.32 8.28 -2.95
C ASP A 74 -9.93 7.81 -1.54
N ARG A 75 -9.29 8.72 -0.82
CA ARG A 75 -8.78 8.45 0.53
C ARG A 75 -9.90 8.26 1.56
N GLU A 76 -11.04 8.92 1.39
CA GLU A 76 -12.15 8.78 2.34
C GLU A 76 -12.80 7.40 2.20
N GLU A 77 -13.03 6.94 0.96
CA GLU A 77 -13.55 5.59 0.71
C GLU A 77 -12.55 4.51 1.15
N ALA A 78 -11.25 4.69 0.90
CA ALA A 78 -10.22 3.76 1.37
C ALA A 78 -10.15 3.68 2.91
N VAL A 79 -10.29 4.80 3.61
CA VAL A 79 -10.38 4.81 5.09
C VAL A 79 -11.63 4.08 5.57
N ASN A 80 -12.79 4.34 4.96
CA ASN A 80 -14.04 3.67 5.33
C ASN A 80 -13.95 2.16 5.12
N TRP A 81 -13.38 1.74 4.00
CA TRP A 81 -13.08 0.35 3.72
C TRP A 81 -12.13 -0.25 4.77
N ALA A 82 -11.03 0.44 5.08
CA ALA A 82 -10.04 -0.04 6.04
C ALA A 82 -10.62 -0.18 7.45
N LEU A 83 -11.41 0.80 7.91
CA LEU A 83 -12.11 0.72 9.20
C LEU A 83 -13.11 -0.44 9.25
N GLY A 84 -13.79 -0.72 8.14
CA GLY A 84 -14.71 -1.86 8.03
C GLY A 84 -14.02 -3.22 8.11
N ASN A 85 -12.87 -3.36 7.44
CA ASN A 85 -12.12 -4.62 7.40
C ASN A 85 -11.26 -4.83 8.65
N ALA A 86 -10.73 -3.77 9.27
CA ALA A 86 -9.96 -3.85 10.50
C ALA A 86 -10.78 -4.33 11.72
N HIS A 87 -12.11 -4.17 11.70
CA HIS A 87 -13.00 -4.56 12.81
C HIS A 87 -13.67 -5.93 12.62
N SER A 88 -13.53 -6.57 11.46
CA SER A 88 -14.17 -7.85 11.16
C SER A 88 -13.39 -9.03 11.77
N LEU A 89 -13.45 -9.19 13.10
CA LEU A 89 -13.02 -10.39 13.84
C LEU A 89 -14.17 -10.94 14.71
#